data_AF-A0AAV8V8Z6-F1
#
_entry.id   AF-A0AAV8V8Z6-F1
#
_cell.length_a   1.000
_cell.length_b   1.000
_cell.length_c   1.000
_cell.angle_alpha   90.00
_cell.angle_beta   90.00
_cell.angle_gamma   90.00
#
_symmetry.space_group_name_H-M   'P 1'
#
loop_
_entity.id
_entity.type
_entity.pdbx_description
1 polymer ?
#
loop_
_entity_poly.entity_id
_entity_poly.type
_entity_poly.pdbx_seq_one_letter_code
_entity_poly.pdbx_strand_id
1 'polypeptide(L)' 'MYEYSSVNVKFSLSWQAKKSKVNFRKLYDENREAYDLLSLQEYFNNPVVIRAPGVFESLVRGIATQSSQKIDRHYAED' A
#
# COMPACT_ATOMS: atom_id res chain seq x y z
N MET A 1 -16.57 51.65 -16.75
CA MET A 1 -15.64 50.57 -17.17
C MET A 1 -14.69 50.39 -16.00
N TYR A 2 -14.86 49.34 -15.19
CA TYR A 2 -14.09 49.13 -13.95
C TYR A 2 -12.98 48.11 -14.22
N GLU A 3 -11.73 48.51 -14.03
CA GLU A 3 -10.58 47.61 -14.08
C GLU A 3 -10.53 46.77 -12.79
N TYR A 4 -10.69 45.46 -12.92
CA TYR A 4 -10.43 44.51 -11.83
C TYR A 4 -8.95 44.12 -11.86
N SER A 5 -8.17 44.77 -11.00
CA SER A 5 -6.80 44.34 -10.68
C SER A 5 -6.85 43.03 -9.89
N SER A 6 -6.35 41.95 -10.49
CA SER A 6 -6.27 40.65 -9.83
C SER A 6 -4.92 40.52 -9.13
N VAL A 7 -4.96 40.62 -7.80
CA VAL A 7 -3.81 40.39 -6.90
C VAL A 7 -3.44 38.91 -6.95
N ASN A 8 -2.26 38.59 -7.50
CA ASN A 8 -1.71 37.23 -7.52
C ASN A 8 -1.16 36.89 -6.12
N VAL A 9 -1.98 36.25 -5.29
CA VAL A 9 -1.53 35.71 -3.99
C VAL A 9 -0.85 34.37 -4.24
N LYS A 10 0.49 34.35 -4.21
CA LYS A 10 1.28 33.11 -4.20
C LYS A 10 1.10 32.40 -2.85
N PHE A 11 0.24 31.40 -2.81
CA PHE A 11 0.24 30.42 -1.72
C PHE A 11 1.35 29.39 -1.96
N SER A 12 2.47 29.58 -1.26
CA SER A 12 3.49 28.53 -1.11
C SER A 12 3.05 27.61 0.03
N LEU A 13 2.27 26.57 -0.27
CA LEU A 13 2.16 25.42 0.62
C LEU A 13 3.20 24.37 0.20
N SER A 14 4.31 24.31 0.93
CA SER A 14 5.18 23.14 0.92
C SER A 14 4.45 21.99 1.63
N TRP A 15 3.67 21.21 0.88
CA TRP A 15 3.16 19.93 1.36
C TRP A 15 4.31 18.93 1.38
N GLN A 16 4.92 18.75 2.55
CA GLN A 16 5.72 17.57 2.81
C GLN A 16 4.74 16.40 2.93
N ALA A 17 4.49 15.71 1.81
CA ALA A 17 3.64 14.54 1.76
C ALA A 17 4.19 13.49 2.73
N LYS A 18 3.51 13.34 3.88
CA LYS A 18 3.71 12.24 4.82
C LYS A 18 3.38 10.96 4.04
N LYS A 19 4.41 10.21 3.61
CA LYS A 19 4.21 8.93 2.93
C LYS A 19 3.46 7.99 3.90
N SER A 20 2.16 7.80 3.69
CA SER A 20 1.45 6.72 4.37
C SER A 20 2.08 5.42 3.90
N LYS A 21 2.43 4.56 4.85
CA LYS A 21 3.11 3.30 4.56
C LYS A 21 2.03 2.28 4.24
N VAL A 22 1.57 2.27 3.00
CA VAL A 22 0.59 1.29 2.54
C VAL A 22 1.17 -0.11 2.72
N ASN A 23 0.43 -0.97 3.44
CA ASN A 23 0.87 -2.32 3.77
C ASN A 23 0.59 -3.26 2.61
N PHE A 24 1.62 -3.54 1.82
CA PHE A 24 1.58 -4.56 0.77
C PHE A 24 2.21 -5.87 1.26
N ARG A 25 1.59 -7.01 0.94
CA ARG A 25 2.20 -8.34 1.04
C ARG A 25 2.71 -8.76 -0.33
N LYS A 26 3.85 -9.45 -0.38
CA LYS A 26 4.36 -9.97 -1.66
C LYS A 26 3.81 -11.37 -1.89
N LEU A 27 3.48 -11.67 -3.13
CA LEU A 27 3.18 -13.01 -3.60
C LEU A 27 4.46 -13.62 -4.18
N TYR A 28 4.70 -14.89 -3.87
CA TYR A 28 5.93 -15.59 -4.24
C TYR A 28 5.62 -16.80 -5.11
N ASP A 29 6.41 -16.97 -6.16
CA ASP A 29 6.33 -18.12 -7.04
C ASP A 29 6.99 -19.37 -6.42
N GLU A 30 7.13 -20.44 -7.20
CA GLU A 30 7.74 -21.68 -6.74
C GLU A 30 9.26 -21.56 -6.51
N ASN A 31 9.90 -20.63 -7.20
CA ASN A 31 11.31 -20.32 -7.09
C ASN A 31 11.62 -19.37 -5.92
N ARG A 32 10.59 -18.97 -5.16
CA ARG A 32 10.65 -17.97 -4.08
C ARG A 32 11.00 -16.57 -4.58
N GLU A 33 10.72 -16.31 -5.85
CA GLU A 33 10.80 -14.99 -6.45
C GLU A 33 9.48 -14.24 -6.23
N ALA A 34 9.58 -12.98 -5.81
CA ALA A 34 8.40 -12.14 -5.60
C ALA A 34 7.91 -11.61 -6.95
N TYR A 35 6.66 -11.91 -7.31
CA TYR A 35 6.11 -11.51 -8.61
C TYR A 35 5.01 -10.46 -8.52
N ASP A 36 4.36 -10.30 -7.35
CA ASP A 36 3.26 -9.36 -7.18
C ASP A 36 3.15 -8.81 -5.75
N LEU A 37 2.40 -7.73 -5.58
CA LEU A 37 2.12 -7.03 -4.33
C LEU A 37 0.61 -6.91 -4.09
N LEU A 38 0.16 -7.54 -3.02
CA LEU A 38 -1.21 -7.52 -2.53
C LEU A 38 -1.38 -6.39 -1.49
N SER A 39 -2.20 -5.37 -1.78
CA SER A 39 -2.55 -4.30 -0.83
C SER A 39 -3.50 -4.81 0.25
N LEU A 40 -3.05 -4.96 1.51
CA LEU A 40 -3.89 -5.56 2.55
C LEU A 40 -5.23 -4.84 2.77
N GLN A 41 -5.25 -3.53 2.55
CA GLN A 41 -6.45 -2.69 2.69
C GLN A 41 -7.57 -3.08 1.72
N GLU A 42 -7.21 -3.49 0.51
CA GLU A 42 -8.17 -3.82 -0.55
C GLU A 42 -8.75 -5.24 -0.42
N TYR A 43 -8.16 -6.08 0.45
CA TYR A 43 -8.49 -7.50 0.55
C TYR A 43 -9.08 -7.92 1.89
N PHE A 44 -9.39 -6.98 2.79
CA PHE A 44 -10.18 -7.28 3.98
C PHE A 44 -11.54 -7.89 3.59
N ASN A 45 -11.85 -9.05 4.18
CA ASN A 45 -13.10 -9.79 3.95
C ASN A 45 -13.39 -10.14 2.47
N ASN A 46 -12.35 -10.32 1.63
CA ASN A 46 -12.51 -10.67 0.23
C ASN A 46 -12.04 -12.11 -0.09
N PRO A 47 -12.89 -13.13 0.10
CA PRO A 47 -12.54 -14.53 -0.17
C PRO A 47 -12.48 -14.88 -1.67
N VAL A 48 -12.88 -13.97 -2.57
CA VAL A 48 -12.81 -14.22 -4.02
C VAL A 48 -11.36 -14.34 -4.48
N VAL A 49 -10.48 -13.54 -3.87
CA VAL A 49 -9.09 -13.39 -4.32
C VAL A 49 -8.25 -14.59 -3.94
N ILE A 50 -8.52 -15.20 -2.80
CA ILE A 50 -7.85 -16.43 -2.36
C ILE A 50 -8.25 -17.63 -3.23
N ARG A 51 -9.44 -17.60 -3.84
CA ARG A 51 -9.92 -18.68 -4.71
C ARG A 51 -9.29 -18.68 -6.11
N ALA A 52 -8.56 -17.63 -6.48
CA ALA A 52 -7.82 -17.61 -7.73
C ALA A 52 -6.71 -18.69 -7.68
N PRO A 53 -6.52 -19.48 -8.75
CA PRO A 53 -5.52 -20.53 -8.78
C PRO A 53 -4.12 -19.99 -8.47
N GLY A 54 -3.39 -20.66 -7.57
CA GLY A 54 -2.00 -20.30 -7.22
C GLY A 54 -1.85 -19.13 -6.26
N VAL A 55 -2.89 -18.34 -6.00
CA VAL A 55 -2.82 -17.18 -5.09
C VAL A 55 -2.69 -17.63 -3.64
N PHE A 56 -3.39 -18.69 -3.23
CA PHE A 56 -3.30 -19.21 -1.87
C PHE A 56 -1.89 -19.73 -1.56
N GLU A 57 -1.31 -20.53 -2.46
CA GLU A 57 0.02 -21.09 -2.34
C GLU A 57 1.08 -19.98 -2.32
N SER A 58 0.93 -18.98 -3.19
CA SER A 58 1.80 -17.80 -3.23
C SER A 58 1.71 -16.98 -1.95
N LEU A 59 0.52 -16.86 -1.36
CA LEU A 59 0.28 -16.18 -0.10
C LEU A 59 0.88 -16.95 1.08
N VAL A 60 0.72 -18.27 1.12
CA VAL A 60 1.35 -19.13 2.14
C VAL A 60 2.86 -19.01 2.10
N ARG A 61 3.47 -19.02 0.91
CA ARG A 61 4.91 -18.78 0.73
C ARG A 61 5.33 -17.39 1.19
N GLY A 62 4.52 -16.37 0.90
CA GLY A 62 4.74 -15.01 1.40
C GLY A 62 4.68 -14.91 2.91
N ILE A 63 3.72 -15.57 3.56
CA ILE A 63 3.61 -15.60 5.03
C ILE A 63 4.82 -16.32 5.66
N ALA A 64 5.28 -17.41 5.06
CA ALA A 64 6.40 -18.19 5.59
C ALA A 64 7.76 -17.49 5.45
N THR A 65 7.92 -16.61 4.45
CA THR A 65 9.21 -15.96 4.13
C THR A 65 9.30 -14.52 4.61
N GLN A 66 8.18 -13.81 4.72
CA GLN A 66 8.18 -12.40 5.11
C GLN A 66 8.29 -12.24 6.62
N SER A 67 9.25 -11.42 7.04
CA SER A 67 9.39 -11.03 8.45
C SER A 67 8.18 -10.21 8.89
N SER A 68 7.58 -10.58 10.02
CA SER A 68 6.54 -9.77 10.65
C SER A 68 7.09 -8.38 11.03
N GLN A 69 6.20 -7.39 11.04
CA GLN A 69 6.54 -6.06 11.55
C GLN A 69 6.86 -6.14 13.04
N LYS A 70 7.92 -5.43 13.47
CA LYS A 70 8.26 -5.30 14.90
C LYS A 70 7.09 -4.67 15.66
N ILE A 71 6.72 -5.26 16.79
CA ILE A 71 5.58 -4.85 17.62
C ILE A 71 5.74 -3.42 18.17
N ASP A 72 6.98 -2.97 18.38
CA ASP A 72 7.28 -1.64 18.93
C ASP A 72 7.17 -0.50 17.90
N ARG A 73 6.90 -0.82 16.62
CA ARG A 73 6.62 0.20 15.61
C ARG A 73 5.15 0.56 15.71
N HIS A 74 4.86 1.86 15.82
CA HIS A 74 3.51 2.41 15.74
C HIS A 74 2.70 1.71 14.64
N TYR A 75 1.41 1.47 14.94
CA TYR A 75 0.45 0.92 13.99
C TYR A 75 0.60 1.67 12.66
N ALA A 76 0.62 0.90 11.56
CA ALA A 76 0.48 1.52 10.26
C ALA A 76 -0.86 2.26 10.26
N GLU A 77 -0.84 3.55 9.92
CA GLU A 77 -2.09 4.27 9.68
C GLU A 77 -2.75 3.60 8.47
N ASP A 78 -3.89 2.93 8.74
CA ASP A 78 -4.76 2.28 7.76
C ASP A 78 -5.45 3.30 6.84
#